data_AF-A0A6I4YI59-F1
#
_entry.id   AF-A0A6I4YI59-F1
#
_cell.length_a   1.000
_cell.length_b   1.000
_cell.length_c   1.000
_cell.angle_alpha   90.00
_cell.angle_beta   90.00
_cell.angle_gamma   90.00
#
_symmetry.space_group_name_H-M   'P 1'
#
loop_
_entity.id
_entity.type
_entity.pdbx_description
1 polymer ?
#
loop_
_entity_poly.entity_id
_entity_poly.type
_entity_poly.pdbx_seq_one_letter_code
_entity_poly.pdbx_strand_id
1 'polypeptide(L)'
;MNVREALTATDDAVYRTAQVITVLQSHRARGPWLRLIAVPRRDALPELIAVQGDRVRRPGNTVGLASNMGHTQHLTTRCVADLGADPATLSGLLQTQKVAELLSTPLDEQIVQATQALVALLDERTSQARQPGKPRFWFRARQAEPEEVAPSSPKITEQIEHLRALLGEVPVVTLEDVALDWDDVSIDAAL
;
A
#
# COMPACT_ATOMS: atom_id res chain seq x y z
N MET A 1 4.75 17.93 -8.72
CA MET A 1 5.31 16.58 -8.49
C MET A 1 4.44 15.61 -9.26
N ASN A 2 5.03 14.79 -10.14
CA ASN A 2 4.30 13.74 -10.84
C ASN A 2 3.80 12.71 -9.80
N VAL A 3 2.58 12.18 -9.95
CA VAL A 3 2.04 11.17 -9.03
C VAL A 3 2.99 9.97 -8.92
N ARG A 4 3.55 9.50 -10.04
CA ARG A 4 4.51 8.39 -10.02
C ARG A 4 5.75 8.72 -9.19
N GLU A 5 6.35 9.89 -9.42
CA GLU A 5 7.51 10.37 -8.66
C GLU A 5 7.20 10.39 -7.15
N ALA A 6 6.00 10.82 -6.76
CA ALA A 6 5.59 10.88 -5.37
C ALA A 6 5.48 9.48 -4.72
N LEU A 7 4.89 8.52 -5.45
CA LEU A 7 4.69 7.15 -4.96
C LEU A 7 6.00 6.36 -4.86
N THR A 8 7.02 6.74 -5.64
CA THR A 8 8.34 6.11 -5.62
C THR A 8 9.43 6.97 -4.97
N ALA A 9 9.08 8.09 -4.33
CA ALA A 9 10.04 9.07 -3.81
C ALA A 9 10.87 8.54 -2.63
N THR A 10 10.29 7.69 -1.79
CA THR A 10 10.94 7.14 -0.59
C THR A 10 10.62 5.66 -0.44
N ASP A 11 11.41 4.94 0.33
CA ASP A 11 11.18 3.51 0.62
C ASP A 11 9.83 3.31 1.30
N ASP A 12 9.46 4.22 2.21
CA ASP A 12 8.17 4.18 2.90
C ASP A 12 7.00 4.43 1.94
N ALA A 13 7.19 5.33 0.95
CA ALA A 13 6.21 5.56 -0.11
C ALA A 13 5.99 4.32 -0.97
N VAL A 14 7.08 3.68 -1.39
CA VAL A 14 7.07 2.42 -2.16
C VAL A 14 6.33 1.35 -1.37
N TYR A 15 6.71 1.15 -0.10
CA TYR A 15 6.12 0.11 0.73
C TYR A 15 4.62 0.34 1.00
N ARG A 16 4.20 1.58 1.27
CA ARG A 16 2.79 1.91 1.50
C ARG A 16 1.96 1.77 0.22
N THR A 17 2.50 2.19 -0.92
CA THR A 17 1.84 2.03 -2.22
C THR A 17 1.62 0.55 -2.53
N ALA A 18 2.66 -0.28 -2.33
CA ALA A 18 2.60 -1.71 -2.59
C ALA A 18 1.60 -2.44 -1.66
N GLN A 19 1.49 -2.02 -0.39
CA GLN A 19 0.43 -2.49 0.52
C GLN A 19 -0.97 -2.22 -0.03
N VAL A 20 -1.23 -1.00 -0.54
CA VAL A 20 -2.55 -0.64 -1.09
C VAL A 20 -2.88 -1.46 -2.35
N ILE A 21 -1.92 -1.61 -3.27
CA ILE A 21 -2.10 -2.46 -4.46
C ILE A 21 -2.42 -3.89 -4.03
N THR A 22 -1.72 -4.42 -3.03
CA THR A 22 -1.93 -5.78 -2.53
C THR A 22 -3.35 -5.96 -1.95
N VAL A 23 -3.81 -5.01 -1.14
CA VAL A 23 -5.18 -5.02 -0.60
C VAL A 23 -6.19 -4.96 -1.74
N LEU A 24 -6.01 -4.03 -2.69
CA LEU A 24 -6.93 -3.85 -3.80
C LEU A 24 -7.03 -5.10 -4.68
N GLN A 25 -5.90 -5.73 -4.98
CA GLN A 25 -5.86 -6.99 -5.74
C GLN A 25 -6.60 -8.12 -5.02
N SER A 26 -6.45 -8.21 -3.69
CA SER A 26 -7.23 -9.17 -2.91
C SER A 26 -8.74 -8.93 -3.01
N HIS A 27 -9.20 -7.68 -3.09
CA HIS A 27 -10.62 -7.36 -3.29
C HIS A 27 -11.10 -7.65 -4.71
N ARG A 28 -10.32 -7.27 -5.74
CA ARG A 28 -10.63 -7.57 -7.15
C ARG A 28 -10.80 -9.07 -7.38
N ALA A 29 -9.99 -9.90 -6.71
CA ALA A 29 -10.10 -11.37 -6.81
C ALA A 29 -11.41 -11.96 -6.23
N ARG A 30 -12.16 -11.21 -5.43
CA ARG A 30 -13.36 -11.69 -4.70
C ARG A 30 -14.65 -10.97 -5.07
N GLY A 31 -14.61 -9.98 -5.94
CA GLY A 31 -15.76 -9.12 -6.13
C GLY A 31 -15.65 -8.17 -7.33
N PRO A 32 -16.12 -6.93 -7.20
CA PRO A 32 -16.26 -6.02 -8.32
C PRO A 32 -14.90 -5.54 -8.84
N TRP A 33 -14.88 -5.14 -10.12
CA TRP A 33 -13.77 -4.37 -10.64
C TRP A 33 -13.63 -3.06 -9.86
N LEU A 34 -12.41 -2.75 -9.43
CA LEU A 34 -12.09 -1.55 -8.66
C LEU A 34 -10.97 -0.80 -9.37
N ARG A 35 -11.07 0.51 -9.49
CA ARG A 35 -10.02 1.38 -10.04
C ARG A 35 -9.15 1.91 -8.90
N LEU A 36 -7.84 2.05 -9.11
CA LEU A 36 -6.93 2.60 -8.11
C LEU A 36 -6.65 4.07 -8.44
N ILE A 37 -7.12 4.98 -7.60
CA ILE A 37 -6.98 6.42 -7.84
C ILE A 37 -6.00 7.00 -6.82
N ALA A 38 -5.04 7.76 -7.31
CA ALA A 38 -4.16 8.61 -6.52
C ALA A 38 -4.70 10.05 -6.50
N VAL A 39 -5.03 10.50 -5.30
CA VAL A 39 -5.51 11.85 -5.01
C VAL A 39 -4.34 12.66 -4.45
N PRO A 40 -3.88 13.72 -5.15
CA PRO A 40 -2.76 14.53 -4.67
C PRO A 40 -3.00 15.16 -3.31
N ARG A 41 -1.93 15.29 -2.51
CA ARG A 41 -1.92 16.02 -1.24
C ARG A 41 -0.78 17.03 -1.25
N ARG A 42 -1.01 18.22 -0.65
CA ARG A 42 -0.08 19.36 -0.74
C ARG A 42 1.30 19.07 -0.12
N ASP A 43 1.33 18.40 1.03
CA ASP A 43 2.55 18.16 1.82
C ASP A 43 2.62 16.71 2.34
N ALA A 44 2.04 15.77 1.58
CA ALA A 44 2.00 14.35 1.97
C ALA A 44 2.02 13.45 0.73
N LEU A 45 2.25 12.16 0.95
CA LEU A 45 2.04 11.15 -0.09
C LEU A 45 0.61 11.26 -0.65
N PRO A 46 0.42 11.05 -1.96
CA PRO A 46 -0.90 10.96 -2.54
C PRO A 46 -1.75 9.95 -1.77
N GLU A 47 -3.01 10.30 -1.55
CA GLU A 47 -3.96 9.37 -0.97
C GLU A 47 -4.39 8.37 -2.05
N LEU A 48 -4.21 7.09 -1.76
CA LEU A 48 -4.63 6.02 -2.64
C LEU A 48 -6.01 5.51 -2.22
N ILE A 49 -6.99 5.68 -3.09
CA ILE A 49 -8.37 5.24 -2.92
C ILE A 49 -8.74 4.21 -3.98
N ALA A 50 -9.72 3.38 -3.68
CA ALA A 50 -10.36 2.51 -4.65
C ALA A 50 -11.67 3.13 -5.13
N VAL A 51 -12.04 2.93 -6.38
CA VAL A 51 -13.32 3.39 -6.92
C VAL A 51 -14.09 2.23 -7.53
N GLN A 52 -15.37 2.15 -7.22
CA GLN A 52 -16.33 1.20 -7.79
C GLN A 52 -17.46 2.00 -8.48
N GLY A 53 -17.44 2.09 -9.80
CA GLY A 53 -18.29 3.04 -10.53
C GLY A 53 -17.97 4.48 -10.13
N ASP A 54 -18.89 5.17 -9.47
CA ASP A 54 -18.68 6.51 -8.90
C ASP A 54 -18.42 6.49 -7.38
N ARG A 55 -18.53 5.33 -6.73
CA ARG A 55 -18.38 5.20 -5.28
C ARG A 55 -16.92 5.11 -4.88
N VAL A 56 -16.48 6.01 -4.02
CA VAL A 56 -15.13 5.98 -3.45
C VAL A 56 -15.08 5.04 -2.25
N ARG A 57 -14.01 4.24 -2.22
CA ARG A 57 -13.72 3.21 -1.22
C ARG A 57 -12.30 3.40 -0.68
N ARG A 58 -12.10 3.18 0.61
CA ARG A 58 -10.79 3.33 1.27
C ARG A 58 -10.20 1.96 1.64
N PRO A 59 -8.98 1.62 1.16
CA PRO A 59 -8.24 0.40 1.51
C PRO A 59 -7.86 0.27 3.00
N GLY A 60 -8.05 1.34 3.78
CA GLY A 60 -7.64 1.43 5.17
C GLY A 60 -6.20 1.89 5.33
N ASN A 61 -5.75 1.99 6.59
CA ASN A 61 -4.44 2.55 6.90
C ASN A 61 -3.31 1.57 6.57
N THR A 62 -2.27 2.08 5.93
CA THR A 62 -0.98 1.41 5.75
C THR A 62 -0.07 1.61 6.95
N VAL A 63 0.88 0.70 7.15
CA VAL A 63 1.97 0.88 8.13
C VAL A 63 3.26 1.24 7.42
N GLY A 64 4.14 1.98 8.10
CA GLY A 64 5.45 2.33 7.57
C GLY A 64 6.48 1.22 7.77
N LEU A 65 7.60 1.30 7.07
CA LEU A 65 8.70 0.32 7.13
C LEU A 65 9.31 0.18 8.53
N ALA A 66 9.33 1.26 9.30
CA ALA A 66 9.87 1.28 10.67
C ALA A 66 8.83 0.92 11.74
N SER A 67 7.64 0.44 11.35
CA SER A 67 6.62 0.03 12.31
C SER A 67 7.08 -1.18 13.13
N ASN A 68 6.71 -1.23 14.40
CA ASN A 68 6.92 -2.39 15.27
C ASN A 68 5.72 -3.36 15.27
N MET A 69 4.70 -3.08 14.46
CA MET A 69 3.54 -3.94 14.26
C MET A 69 3.90 -5.17 13.42
N GLY A 70 3.19 -6.28 13.60
CA GLY A 70 3.34 -7.44 12.71
C GLY A 70 2.85 -7.08 11.30
N HIS A 71 3.78 -6.94 10.35
CA HIS A 71 3.52 -6.50 8.99
C HIS A 71 2.65 -7.51 8.23
N THR A 72 2.93 -8.80 8.38
CA THR A 72 2.15 -9.88 7.76
C THR A 72 0.73 -9.92 8.33
N GLN A 73 0.59 -9.82 9.65
CA GLN A 73 -0.72 -9.80 10.31
C GLN A 73 -1.53 -8.58 9.87
N HIS A 74 -0.91 -7.40 9.85
CA HIS A 74 -1.55 -6.16 9.40
C HIS A 74 -2.03 -6.27 7.96
N LEU A 75 -1.15 -6.67 7.03
CA LEU A 75 -1.49 -6.78 5.61
C LEU A 75 -2.59 -7.81 5.38
N THR A 76 -2.50 -8.98 6.01
CA THR A 76 -3.53 -10.03 5.91
C THR A 76 -4.88 -9.54 6.44
N THR A 77 -4.88 -8.85 7.58
CA THR A 77 -6.10 -8.26 8.15
C THR A 77 -6.73 -7.25 7.19
N ARG A 78 -5.91 -6.41 6.55
CA ARG A 78 -6.40 -5.43 5.56
C ARG A 78 -6.92 -6.07 4.29
N CYS A 79 -6.28 -7.15 3.81
CA CYS A 79 -6.80 -7.89 2.67
C CYS A 79 -8.16 -8.52 2.95
N VAL A 80 -8.45 -8.98 4.17
CA VAL A 80 -9.76 -9.61 4.46
C VAL A 80 -10.85 -8.64 4.90
N ALA A 81 -10.50 -7.47 5.43
CA ALA A 81 -11.46 -6.48 5.91
C ALA A 81 -12.20 -5.79 4.76
N ASP A 82 -13.43 -5.33 5.00
CA ASP A 82 -14.18 -4.54 4.02
C ASP A 82 -13.48 -3.19 3.74
N LEU A 83 -13.59 -2.73 2.49
CA LEU A 83 -13.17 -1.38 2.13
C LEU A 83 -14.10 -0.35 2.78
N GLY A 84 -13.51 0.68 3.40
CA GLY A 84 -14.28 1.77 4.00
C GLY A 84 -15.07 2.55 2.95
N ALA A 85 -16.32 2.93 3.23
CA ALA A 85 -17.07 3.83 2.36
C ALA A 85 -16.62 5.28 2.60
N ASP A 86 -16.49 6.05 1.52
CA ASP A 86 -16.30 7.50 1.58
C ASP A 86 -17.57 8.22 1.14
N PRO A 87 -18.02 9.29 1.83
CA PRO A 87 -19.15 10.09 1.38
C PRO A 87 -18.88 10.84 0.07
N ALA A 88 -17.61 11.09 -0.30
CA ALA A 88 -17.26 11.70 -1.58
C ALA A 88 -17.48 10.72 -2.75
N THR A 89 -17.81 11.29 -3.91
CA THR A 89 -17.89 10.56 -5.17
C THR A 89 -16.67 10.85 -6.05
N LEU A 90 -16.40 9.98 -7.04
CA LEU A 90 -15.31 10.23 -7.98
C LEU A 90 -15.56 11.50 -8.79
N SER A 91 -16.79 11.73 -9.25
CA SER A 91 -17.15 13.00 -9.92
C SER A 91 -16.89 14.23 -9.04
N GLY A 92 -17.21 14.17 -7.75
CA GLY A 92 -16.92 15.27 -6.82
C GLY A 92 -15.41 15.51 -6.63
N LEU A 93 -14.60 14.44 -6.62
CA LEU A 93 -13.14 14.56 -6.57
C LEU A 93 -12.57 15.18 -7.86
N LEU A 94 -13.06 14.77 -9.03
CA LEU A 94 -12.62 15.31 -10.33
C LEU A 94 -12.91 16.80 -10.49
N GLN A 95 -14.04 17.28 -9.94
CA GLN A 95 -14.40 18.70 -9.96
C GLN A 95 -13.49 19.56 -9.08
N THR A 96 -12.91 18.98 -8.02
CA THR A 96 -12.17 19.73 -7.00
C THR A 96 -10.66 19.67 -7.19
N GLN A 97 -10.15 18.62 -7.83
CA GLN A 97 -8.72 18.41 -8.01
C GLN A 97 -8.41 17.44 -9.15
N LYS A 98 -7.21 17.57 -9.70
CA LYS A 98 -6.67 16.60 -10.66
C LYS A 98 -6.30 15.32 -9.93
N VAL A 99 -6.94 14.22 -10.28
CA VAL A 99 -6.59 12.89 -9.76
C VAL A 99 -5.93 12.06 -10.87
N ALA A 100 -5.18 11.05 -10.48
CA ALA A 100 -4.58 10.11 -11.42
C ALA A 100 -5.05 8.69 -11.14
N GLU A 101 -5.23 7.89 -12.19
CA GLU A 101 -5.47 6.46 -12.06
C GLU A 101 -4.16 5.70 -12.25
N LEU A 102 -3.93 4.73 -11.37
CA LEU A 102 -2.94 3.69 -11.54
C LEU A 102 -3.65 2.51 -12.24
N LEU A 103 -3.31 2.28 -13.51
CA LEU A 103 -3.95 1.23 -14.30
C LEU A 103 -3.54 -0.14 -13.77
N SER A 104 -4.53 -1.03 -13.64
CA SER A 104 -4.24 -2.42 -13.29
C SER A 104 -3.55 -3.12 -14.45
N THR A 105 -2.48 -3.85 -14.16
CA THR A 105 -1.71 -4.60 -15.15
C THR A 105 -1.28 -5.94 -14.58
N PRO A 106 -0.76 -6.87 -15.40
CA PRO A 106 -0.15 -8.11 -14.90
C PRO A 106 1.03 -7.89 -13.91
N LEU A 107 1.60 -6.68 -13.84
CA LEU A 107 2.62 -6.34 -12.83
C LEU A 107 2.05 -6.35 -11.41
N ASP A 108 0.74 -6.17 -11.24
CA ASP A 108 0.10 -6.13 -9.93
C ASP A 108 0.32 -7.43 -9.15
N GLU A 109 0.33 -8.58 -9.82
CA GLU A 109 0.63 -9.89 -9.20
C GLU A 109 2.09 -9.97 -8.72
N GLN A 110 3.03 -9.42 -9.50
CA GLN A 110 4.44 -9.35 -9.10
C GLN A 110 4.63 -8.41 -7.91
N ILE A 111 3.92 -7.28 -7.88
CA ILE A 111 3.90 -6.35 -6.74
C ILE A 111 3.35 -7.05 -5.50
N VAL A 112 2.26 -7.82 -5.61
CA VAL A 112 1.68 -8.60 -4.51
C VAL A 112 2.71 -9.58 -3.94
N GLN A 113 3.32 -10.40 -4.79
CA GLN A 113 4.33 -11.38 -4.39
C GLN A 113 5.53 -10.71 -3.72
N ALA A 114 6.03 -9.63 -4.32
CA ALA A 114 7.16 -8.87 -3.80
C ALA A 114 6.83 -8.20 -2.45
N THR A 115 5.59 -7.73 -2.26
CA THR A 115 5.11 -7.16 -1.00
C THR A 115 5.01 -8.23 0.08
N GLN A 116 4.49 -9.42 -0.25
CA GLN A 116 4.40 -10.55 0.68
C GLN A 116 5.79 -11.02 1.14
N ALA A 117 6.77 -11.06 0.22
CA ALA A 117 8.16 -11.36 0.57
C ALA A 117 8.75 -10.29 1.50
N LEU A 118 8.50 -9.01 1.23
CA LEU A 118 8.99 -7.92 2.06
C LEU A 118 8.41 -7.95 3.48
N VAL A 119 7.10 -8.18 3.65
CA VAL A 119 6.50 -8.22 5.00
C VAL A 119 7.03 -9.39 5.84
N ALA A 120 7.32 -10.53 5.22
CA ALA A 120 7.94 -11.65 5.89
C ALA A 120 9.35 -11.31 6.40
N LEU A 121 10.17 -10.62 5.58
CA LEU A 121 11.50 -10.15 5.97
C LEU A 121 11.45 -9.11 7.12
N LEU A 122 10.47 -8.21 7.09
CA LEU A 122 10.27 -7.20 8.15
C LEU A 122 9.85 -7.84 9.48
N ASP A 123 8.97 -8.83 9.43
CA ASP A 123 8.56 -9.58 10.63
C ASP A 123 9.70 -10.44 11.18
N GLU A 124 10.50 -11.07 10.31
CA GLU A 124 11.69 -11.83 10.71
C GLU A 124 12.67 -10.92 11.46
N ARG A 125 12.98 -9.73 10.91
CA ARG A 125 13.85 -8.74 11.56
C ARG A 125 13.32 -8.34 12.94
N THR A 126 12.02 -8.04 13.03
CA THR A 126 11.37 -7.68 14.30
C THR A 126 11.44 -8.83 15.31
N SER A 127 11.29 -10.07 14.85
CA SER A 127 11.38 -11.26 15.71
C SER A 127 12.80 -11.50 16.23
N GLN A 128 13.83 -11.30 15.39
CA GLN A 128 15.24 -11.43 15.76
C GLN A 128 15.63 -10.36 16.79
N ALA A 129 15.17 -9.12 16.62
CA ALA A 129 15.38 -8.04 17.59
C ALA A 129 14.74 -8.34 18.96
N ARG A 130 13.61 -9.05 18.98
CA ARG A 130 12.89 -9.43 20.20
C ARG A 130 13.43 -10.69 20.90
N GLN A 131 14.35 -11.45 20.29
CA GLN A 131 14.88 -12.63 20.96
C GLN A 131 15.64 -12.22 22.23
N PRO A 132 15.25 -12.72 23.42
CA PRO A 132 15.99 -12.42 24.64
C PRO A 132 17.39 -12.98 24.48
N GLY A 133 18.39 -12.09 24.46
CA GLY A 133 19.78 -12.49 24.60
C GLY A 133 19.88 -13.45 25.79
N LYS A 134 20.59 -14.59 25.59
CA LYS A 134 20.76 -15.67 26.57
C LYS A 134 20.68 -15.16 28.01
N PRO A 135 19.90 -15.79 28.92
CA PRO A 135 19.78 -15.31 30.29
C PRO A 135 21.14 -15.41 30.97
N ARG A 136 21.91 -14.32 30.95
CA ARG A 136 23.03 -14.12 31.85
C ARG A 136 22.39 -13.70 33.16
N PHE A 137 21.97 -14.70 33.93
CA PHE A 137 21.88 -14.55 35.38
C PHE A 137 23.19 -13.88 35.82
N TRP A 138 23.08 -12.93 36.77
CA TRP A 138 24.15 -12.02 37.20
C TRP A 138 24.39 -10.84 36.24
N PHE A 139 23.68 -9.71 36.40
CA PHE A 139 24.29 -8.40 36.62
C PHE A 139 23.23 -7.30 36.80
N ARG A 140 23.44 -6.51 37.87
CA ARG A 140 22.70 -5.33 38.32
C ARG A 140 22.74 -4.22 37.26
N ALA A 141 21.58 -3.61 37.03
CA ALA A 141 21.36 -2.24 36.56
C ALA A 141 22.45 -1.60 35.67
N ARG A 142 22.21 -1.56 34.36
CA ARG A 142 22.70 -0.47 33.50
C ARG A 142 21.63 -0.14 32.46
N GLN A 143 21.52 1.16 32.24
CA GLN A 143 20.52 1.88 31.46
C GLN A 143 20.29 1.23 30.09
N ALA A 144 19.03 1.19 29.67
CA ALA A 144 18.66 0.89 28.29
C ALA A 144 19.30 1.96 27.39
N GLU A 145 20.41 1.62 26.75
CA GLU A 145 20.95 2.39 25.64
C GLU A 145 19.90 2.43 24.52
N PRO A 146 19.78 3.55 23.78
CA PRO A 146 18.86 3.64 22.68
C PRO A 146 19.21 2.54 21.67
N GLU A 147 18.21 1.73 21.34
CA GLU A 147 18.25 0.66 20.36
C GLU A 147 18.88 1.20 19.06
N GLU A 148 20.16 0.93 18.84
CA GLU A 148 20.83 1.23 17.57
C GLU A 148 20.00 0.53 16.50
N VAL A 149 19.42 1.33 15.61
CA VAL A 149 18.64 0.84 14.47
C VAL A 149 19.58 -0.03 13.66
N ALA A 150 19.51 -1.35 13.84
CA ALA A 150 20.33 -2.30 13.12
C ALA A 150 20.23 -1.98 11.63
N PRO A 151 21.34 -1.92 10.88
CA PRO A 151 21.31 -1.55 9.46
C PRO A 151 20.29 -2.42 8.71
N SER A 152 19.60 -1.83 7.73
CA SER A 152 18.63 -2.57 6.93
C SER A 152 19.33 -3.79 6.32
N SER A 153 18.73 -4.97 6.52
CA SER A 153 19.23 -6.21 5.91
C SER A 153 19.35 -6.00 4.40
N PRO A 154 20.45 -6.41 3.74
CA PRO A 154 20.60 -6.24 2.29
C PRO A 154 19.42 -6.80 1.51
N LYS A 155 18.81 -7.90 2.00
CA LYS A 155 17.58 -8.49 1.43
C LYS A 155 16.37 -7.56 1.47
N ILE A 156 16.21 -6.77 2.54
CA ILE A 156 15.11 -5.80 2.66
C ILE A 156 15.31 -4.67 1.66
N THR A 157 16.54 -4.15 1.56
CA THR A 157 16.89 -3.10 0.61
C THR A 157 16.70 -3.56 -0.84
N GLU A 158 17.18 -4.76 -1.18
CA GLU A 158 16.98 -5.38 -2.51
C GLU A 158 15.50 -5.52 -2.85
N GLN A 159 14.69 -5.97 -1.88
CA GLN A 159 13.26 -6.16 -2.08
C GLN A 159 12.51 -4.83 -2.27
N ILE A 160 12.92 -3.78 -1.56
CA ILE A 160 12.35 -2.42 -1.73
C ILE A 160 12.71 -1.87 -3.11
N GLU A 161 13.95 -2.03 -3.57
CA GLU A 161 14.37 -1.58 -4.90
C GLU A 161 13.66 -2.36 -6.01
N HIS A 162 13.43 -3.66 -5.82
CA HIS A 162 12.61 -4.45 -6.73
C HIS A 162 11.17 -3.93 -6.80
N LEU A 163 10.54 -3.64 -5.65
CA LEU A 163 9.22 -3.01 -5.61
C LEU A 163 9.21 -1.63 -6.27
N ARG A 164 10.25 -0.82 -6.06
CA ARG A 164 10.37 0.50 -6.69
C ARG A 164 10.41 0.39 -8.21
N ALA A 165 11.17 -0.57 -8.74
CA ALA A 165 11.23 -0.83 -10.18
C ALA A 165 9.85 -1.21 -10.74
N LEU A 166 9.15 -2.15 -10.10
CA LEU A 166 7.80 -2.56 -10.49
C LEU A 166 6.81 -1.39 -10.47
N LEU A 167 6.81 -0.59 -9.40
CA LEU A 167 5.96 0.61 -9.29
C LEU A 167 6.30 1.68 -10.32
N GLY A 168 7.57 1.78 -10.72
CA GLY A 168 8.03 2.67 -11.79
C GLY A 168 7.41 2.34 -13.15
N GLU A 169 7.07 1.07 -13.37
CA GLU A 169 6.46 0.58 -14.61
C GLU A 169 4.92 0.67 -14.61
N VAL A 170 4.28 0.86 -13.45
CA VAL A 170 2.82 0.99 -13.35
C VAL A 170 2.36 2.20 -14.18
N PRO A 171 1.47 2.01 -15.18
CA PRO A 171 0.95 3.11 -15.97
C PRO A 171 0.11 4.04 -15.10
N VAL A 172 0.39 5.34 -15.18
CA VAL A 172 -0.34 6.39 -14.47
C VAL A 172 -0.95 7.33 -15.49
N VAL A 173 -2.26 7.48 -15.46
CA VAL A 173 -3.00 8.38 -16.35
C VAL A 173 -3.70 9.44 -15.52
N THR A 174 -3.69 10.69 -15.97
CA THR A 174 -4.52 11.72 -15.32
C THR A 174 -5.96 11.46 -15.70
N LEU A 175 -6.87 11.43 -14.73
CA LEU A 175 -8.29 11.33 -15.04
C LEU A 175 -8.86 12.70 -15.33
N GLU A 176 -9.51 12.79 -16.48
CA GLU A 176 -10.31 13.94 -16.89
C GLU A 176 -11.79 13.53 -16.85
N ASP A 177 -12.71 14.50 -16.72
CA ASP A 177 -14.15 14.27 -16.49
C ASP A 177 -14.81 13.38 -17.58
N VAL A 178 -14.23 13.37 -18.79
CA VAL A 178 -14.68 12.57 -19.95
C VAL A 178 -14.23 11.09 -19.87
N ALA A 179 -13.23 10.76 -19.04
CA ALA A 179 -12.71 9.40 -18.87
C ALA A 179 -13.59 8.51 -17.95
N LEU A 180 -14.79 8.96 -17.65
CA LEU A 180 -15.81 8.24 -16.87
C LEU A 180 -16.82 7.49 -17.76
N ASP A 181 -16.63 7.45 -19.08
CA ASP A 181 -17.50 6.71 -20.01
C ASP A 181 -17.48 5.20 -19.71
N TRP A 182 -18.29 4.82 -18.74
CA TRP A 182 -19.21 3.68 -18.67
C TRP A 182 -18.86 2.40 -19.44
N ASP A 183 -17.72 1.77 -19.14
CA ASP A 183 -17.47 0.37 -19.52
C ASP A 183 -17.75 -0.61 -18.37
N ASP A 184 -18.93 -0.50 -17.73
CA ASP A 184 -19.58 -1.63 -17.05
C ASP A 184 -21.03 -1.26 -16.64
N VAL A 185 -21.92 -1.17 -17.64
CA VAL A 185 -23.33 -1.53 -17.44
C VAL A 185 -23.38 -3.06 -17.54
N SER A 186 -23.68 -3.77 -16.45
CA SER A 186 -25.08 -4.09 -16.15
C SER A 186 -25.34 -4.24 -14.65
N ILE A 187 -26.09 -3.28 -14.12
CA ILE A 187 -26.94 -3.47 -12.95
C ILE A 187 -28.16 -4.27 -13.44
N ASP A 188 -28.00 -5.57 -13.71
CA ASP A 188 -29.12 -6.46 -14.05
C ASP A 188 -28.85 -7.90 -13.59
N ALA A 189 -28.54 -8.05 -12.29
CA ALA A 189 -28.53 -9.36 -11.61
C ALA A 189 -29.08 -9.27 -10.17
N ALA A 190 -30.04 -8.38 -9.93
CA ALA A 190 -30.78 -8.32 -8.67
C ALA A 190 -32.24 -7.87 -8.91
N LEU A 191 -32.99 -8.69 -9.62
CA LEU A 191 -34.44 -8.84 -9.47
C LEU A 191 -34.74 -10.33 -9.20
#